data_AF-G1VDL8-F1
#
_entry.id   AF-G1VDL8-F1
#
_cell.length_a   1.000
_cell.length_b   1.000
_cell.length_c   1.000
_cell.angle_alpha   90.00
_cell.angle_beta   90.00
_cell.angle_gamma   90.00
#
_symmetry.space_group_name_H-M   'P 1'
#
loop_
_entity.id
_entity.type
_entity.pdbx_description
1 polymer ?
#
loop_
_entity_poly.entity_id
_entity_poly.type
_entity_poly.pdbx_seq_one_letter_code
_entity_poly.pdbx_strand_id
1 'polypeptide(L)'
;MKKILSIVIILISVLVIWSRNFSYNPEKTAVYVTNNALSRSHTCCAWFVMRAMQAGGCPIGIYPAYYYSKVLPKYGFKVIDTKDYKKGDIIVFPAIKNHIFGHIAIWNGEQWVSDFKQKSMFPASGYRFAKYKIFRYEKNT
;
A
#
# COMPACT_ATOMS: atom_id res chain seq x y z
N MET A 1 40.47 1.26 -5.44
CA MET A 1 39.51 0.44 -4.65
C MET A 1 38.86 1.21 -3.50
N LYS A 2 39.61 1.77 -2.53
CA LYS A 2 39.02 2.50 -1.37
C LYS A 2 38.12 3.69 -1.77
N LYS A 3 38.53 4.52 -2.74
CA LYS A 3 37.73 5.67 -3.24
C LYS A 3 36.39 5.24 -3.86
N ILE A 4 36.38 4.15 -4.63
CA ILE A 4 35.16 3.62 -5.26
C ILE A 4 34.22 3.07 -4.17
N LEU A 5 34.76 2.32 -3.21
CA LEU A 5 33.99 1.81 -2.08
C LEU A 5 33.36 2.93 -1.24
N SER A 6 34.11 4.02 -0.98
CA SER A 6 33.58 5.20 -0.27
C SER A 6 32.45 5.89 -1.04
N ILE A 7 32.56 6.03 -2.37
CA ILE A 7 31.50 6.62 -3.20
C ILE A 7 30.22 5.76 -3.17
N VAL A 8 30.37 4.44 -3.27
CA VAL A 8 29.24 3.51 -3.20
C VAL A 8 28.54 3.59 -1.83
N ILE A 9 29.30 3.66 -0.74
CA ILE A 9 28.75 3.82 0.62
C ILE A 9 27.97 5.14 0.74
N ILE A 10 28.51 6.25 0.24
CA ILE A 10 27.81 7.55 0.26
C ILE A 10 26.51 7.49 -0.54
N LEU A 11 26.53 6.92 -1.75
CA LEU A 11 25.33 6.78 -2.58
C LEU A 11 24.25 5.92 -1.91
N ILE A 12 24.62 4.80 -1.29
CA ILE A 12 23.70 3.96 -0.51
C ILE A 12 23.15 4.74 0.69
N SER A 13 23.99 5.48 1.40
CA SER A 13 23.58 6.28 2.56
C SER A 13 22.56 7.35 2.15
N VAL A 14 22.79 8.06 1.05
CA VAL A 14 21.86 9.06 0.50
C VAL A 14 20.55 8.42 0.07
N LEU A 15 20.58 7.27 -0.61
CA LEU A 15 19.38 6.49 -0.97
C LEU A 15 18.59 6.04 0.26
N VAL A 16 19.26 5.59 1.31
CA VAL A 16 18.64 5.18 2.58
C VAL A 16 18.02 6.38 3.30
N ILE A 17 18.70 7.53 3.35
CA ILE A 17 18.17 8.76 3.96
C ILE A 17 16.97 9.28 3.16
N TRP A 18 17.07 9.31 1.84
CA TRP A 18 15.99 9.77 0.96
C TRP A 18 14.75 8.85 1.05
N SER A 19 14.94 7.53 1.04
CA SER A 19 13.83 6.58 1.19
C SER A 19 13.14 6.65 2.57
N ARG A 20 13.83 7.19 3.59
CA ARG A 20 13.27 7.42 4.93
C ARG A 20 12.59 8.78 5.11
N ASN A 21 12.88 9.75 4.25
CA ASN A 21 12.37 11.13 4.32
C ASN A 21 11.45 11.47 3.13
N PHE A 22 10.67 10.51 2.65
CA PHE A 22 9.67 10.80 1.62
C PHE A 22 8.47 11.55 2.22
N SER A 23 7.94 12.52 1.47
CA SER A 23 6.67 13.15 1.80
C SER A 23 5.53 12.35 1.19
N TYR A 24 4.78 11.63 2.02
CA TYR A 24 3.59 10.89 1.58
C TYR A 24 2.33 11.75 1.55
N ASN A 25 1.54 11.62 0.49
CA ASN A 25 0.22 12.23 0.37
C ASN A 25 -0.87 11.14 0.23
N PRO A 26 -1.65 10.86 1.30
CA PRO A 26 -2.70 9.84 1.27
C PRO A 26 -3.87 10.21 0.36
N GLU A 27 -4.22 11.49 0.25
CA GLU A 27 -5.28 11.99 -0.63
C GLU A 27 -4.93 11.76 -2.10
N LYS A 28 -3.70 12.11 -2.50
CA LYS A 28 -3.21 11.87 -3.87
C LYS A 28 -3.18 10.38 -4.19
N THR A 29 -2.82 9.54 -3.23
CA THR A 29 -2.85 8.08 -3.37
C THR A 29 -4.27 7.57 -3.63
N ALA A 30 -5.24 8.01 -2.82
CA ALA A 30 -6.65 7.65 -2.96
C ALA A 30 -7.26 8.11 -4.30
N VAL A 31 -6.93 9.32 -4.75
CA VAL A 31 -7.36 9.83 -6.06
C VAL A 31 -6.73 9.02 -7.19
N TYR A 32 -5.43 8.73 -7.11
CA TYR A 32 -4.73 7.98 -8.16
C TYR A 32 -5.33 6.59 -8.35
N VAL A 33 -5.51 5.81 -7.27
CA VAL A 33 -6.07 4.46 -7.39
C VAL A 33 -7.50 4.50 -7.93
N THR A 34 -8.29 5.52 -7.55
CA THR A 34 -9.68 5.68 -8.00
C THR A 34 -9.78 5.98 -9.48
N ASN A 35 -8.92 6.86 -9.99
CA ASN A 35 -8.92 7.27 -11.40
C ASN A 35 -8.36 6.19 -12.34
N ASN A 36 -7.55 5.27 -11.82
CA ASN A 36 -6.98 4.18 -12.60
C ASN A 36 -7.75 2.86 -12.43
N ALA A 37 -8.72 2.80 -11.52
CA ALA A 37 -9.49 1.57 -11.27
C ALA A 37 -10.20 1.06 -12.53
N LEU A 38 -10.11 -0.25 -12.75
CA LEU A 38 -10.80 -0.96 -13.82
C LEU A 38 -12.26 -1.22 -13.43
N SER A 39 -13.08 -1.62 -14.42
CA SER A 39 -14.49 -1.94 -14.21
C SER A 39 -14.72 -3.20 -13.38
N ARG A 40 -13.73 -4.09 -13.29
CA ARG A 40 -13.76 -5.33 -12.50
C ARG A 40 -12.34 -5.78 -12.12
N SER A 41 -12.24 -6.73 -11.20
CA SER A 41 -10.94 -7.30 -10.80
C SER A 41 -10.25 -7.96 -11.99
N HIS A 42 -8.97 -7.62 -12.17
CA HIS A 42 -8.04 -8.24 -13.13
C HIS A 42 -6.90 -8.96 -12.39
N THR A 43 -7.08 -9.24 -11.08
CA THR A 43 -6.09 -9.91 -10.21
C THR A 43 -4.78 -9.14 -10.03
N CYS A 44 -4.79 -7.83 -10.25
CA CYS A 44 -3.61 -6.97 -10.24
C CYS A 44 -3.59 -5.96 -9.07
N CYS A 45 -4.38 -6.19 -8.02
CA CYS A 45 -4.56 -5.27 -6.88
C CYS A 45 -3.24 -4.69 -6.33
N ALA A 46 -2.23 -5.54 -6.13
CA ALA A 46 -0.93 -5.13 -5.61
C ALA A 46 -0.19 -4.15 -6.52
N TRP A 47 -0.32 -4.30 -7.84
CA TRP A 47 0.29 -3.39 -8.80
C TRP A 47 -0.40 -2.02 -8.78
N PHE A 48 -1.73 -1.98 -8.78
CA PHE A 48 -2.49 -0.73 -8.75
C PHE A 48 -2.26 0.05 -7.44
N VAL A 49 -2.31 -0.63 -6.30
CA VAL A 49 -2.04 0.00 -5.00
C VAL A 49 -0.59 0.50 -4.92
N MET A 50 0.39 -0.28 -5.38
CA MET A 50 1.78 0.14 -5.45
C MET A 50 1.95 1.42 -6.27
N ARG A 51 1.36 1.48 -7.48
CA ARG A 51 1.43 2.67 -8.35
C ARG A 51 0.78 3.89 -7.71
N ALA A 52 -0.34 3.69 -7.02
CA ALA A 52 -1.01 4.74 -6.28
C ALA A 52 -0.14 5.27 -5.13
N MET A 53 0.47 4.38 -4.35
CA MET A 53 1.38 4.76 -3.27
C MET A 53 2.61 5.51 -3.81
N GLN A 54 3.18 5.07 -4.93
CA GLN A 54 4.27 5.77 -5.63
C GLN A 54 3.85 7.17 -6.10
N ALA A 55 2.64 7.30 -6.67
CA ALA A 55 2.09 8.59 -7.06
C ALA A 55 1.88 9.52 -5.84
N GLY A 56 1.54 8.94 -4.69
CA GLY A 56 1.49 9.60 -3.38
C GLY A 56 2.86 9.91 -2.75
N GLY A 57 3.97 9.53 -3.40
CA GLY A 57 5.33 9.82 -2.93
C GLY A 57 5.98 8.71 -2.12
N CYS A 58 5.33 7.57 -1.87
CA CYS A 58 5.93 6.43 -1.18
C CYS A 58 6.77 5.59 -2.15
N PRO A 59 8.10 5.48 -1.98
CA PRO A 59 8.97 4.71 -2.87
C PRO A 59 8.90 3.20 -2.58
N ILE A 60 7.69 2.67 -2.40
CA ILE A 60 7.44 1.26 -2.12
C ILE A 60 7.53 0.43 -3.41
N GLY A 61 8.13 -0.76 -3.29
CA GLY A 61 8.21 -1.73 -4.36
C GLY A 61 6.95 -2.60 -4.47
N ILE A 62 6.90 -3.46 -5.49
CA ILE A 62 5.83 -4.44 -5.65
C ILE A 62 6.10 -5.71 -4.82
N TYR A 63 5.05 -6.20 -4.16
CA TYR A 63 5.07 -7.42 -3.34
C TYR A 63 3.75 -8.18 -3.53
N PRO A 64 3.68 -9.47 -3.16
CA PRO A 64 2.40 -10.13 -2.91
C PRO A 64 1.55 -9.27 -1.96
N ALA A 65 0.25 -9.15 -2.23
CA ALA A 65 -0.63 -8.26 -1.48
C ALA A 65 -0.59 -8.52 0.04
N TYR A 66 -0.60 -9.78 0.48
CA TYR A 66 -0.49 -10.13 1.90
C TYR A 66 0.79 -9.61 2.56
N TYR A 67 1.87 -9.49 1.80
CA TYR A 67 3.21 -9.16 2.32
C TYR A 67 3.34 -7.68 2.66
N TYR A 68 2.49 -6.81 2.09
CA TYR A 68 2.43 -5.40 2.48
C TYR A 68 2.16 -5.23 3.98
N SER A 69 1.51 -6.19 4.64
CA SER A 69 1.31 -6.17 6.09
C SER A 69 2.63 -6.14 6.89
N LYS A 70 3.74 -6.59 6.30
CA LYS A 70 5.10 -6.55 6.86
C LYS A 70 5.94 -5.39 6.33
N VAL A 71 5.59 -4.86 5.16
CA VAL A 71 6.35 -3.80 4.47
C VAL A 71 5.90 -2.42 4.90
N LEU A 72 4.58 -2.17 4.97
CA LEU A 72 4.00 -0.85 5.29
C LEU A 72 4.56 -0.22 6.58
N PRO A 73 4.76 -0.97 7.70
CA PRO A 73 5.37 -0.39 8.90
C PRO A 73 6.78 0.16 8.69
N LYS A 74 7.55 -0.39 7.75
CA LYS A 74 8.91 0.08 7.42
C LYS A 74 8.89 1.44 6.72
N TYR A 75 7.74 1.84 6.17
CA TYR A 75 7.49 3.12 5.52
C TYR A 75 6.67 4.06 6.43
N GLY A 76 6.60 3.80 7.74
CA GLY A 76 5.96 4.69 8.71
C GLY A 76 4.44 4.55 8.84
N PHE A 77 3.83 3.57 8.17
CA PHE A 77 2.41 3.29 8.35
C PHE A 77 2.15 2.55 9.66
N LYS A 78 1.13 2.97 10.40
CA LYS A 78 0.72 2.33 11.64
C LYS A 78 -0.49 1.43 11.40
N VAL A 79 -0.54 0.29 12.08
CA VAL A 79 -1.75 -0.54 12.12
C VAL A 79 -2.80 0.20 12.96
N ILE A 80 -4.02 0.30 12.44
CA ILE A 80 -5.17 0.87 13.15
C ILE A 80 -6.27 -0.16 13.27
N ASP A 81 -7.03 -0.08 14.37
CA ASP A 81 -8.22 -0.88 14.60
C ASP A 81 -9.43 0.07 14.74
N THR A 82 -10.04 0.39 13.61
CA THR A 82 -11.19 1.29 13.53
C THR A 82 -12.03 0.98 12.30
N LYS A 83 -13.29 1.42 12.33
CA LYS A 83 -14.19 1.47 11.17
C LYS A 83 -14.37 2.88 10.60
N ASP A 84 -13.77 3.89 11.25
CA ASP A 84 -13.71 5.26 10.77
C ASP A 84 -12.52 5.42 9.81
N TYR A 85 -12.73 4.99 8.57
CA TYR A 85 -11.70 4.97 7.52
C TYR A 85 -11.44 6.39 7.00
N LYS A 86 -10.17 6.73 6.85
CA LYS A 86 -9.71 8.00 6.27
C LYS A 86 -9.17 7.76 4.87
N LYS A 87 -9.31 8.76 4.00
CA LYS A 87 -8.78 8.68 2.63
C LYS A 87 -7.30 8.30 2.66
N GLY A 88 -6.93 7.31 1.86
CA GLY A 88 -5.57 6.78 1.80
C GLY A 88 -5.25 5.69 2.82
N ASP A 89 -6.18 5.31 3.71
CA ASP A 89 -6.04 4.09 4.51
C ASP A 89 -5.88 2.88 3.60
N ILE A 90 -5.05 1.93 4.01
CA ILE A 90 -4.73 0.75 3.20
C ILE A 90 -5.16 -0.50 3.97
N ILE A 91 -6.05 -1.29 3.39
CA ILE A 91 -6.43 -2.60 3.93
C ILE A 91 -5.60 -3.69 3.27
N VAL A 92 -5.09 -4.63 4.07
CA VAL A 92 -4.35 -5.80 3.61
C VAL A 92 -5.01 -7.06 4.15
N PHE A 93 -5.36 -7.96 3.25
CA PHE A 93 -5.85 -9.30 3.54
C PHE A 93 -4.74 -10.35 3.40
N PRO A 94 -4.77 -11.42 4.21
CA PRO A 94 -3.79 -12.50 4.14
C PRO A 94 -3.97 -13.34 2.87
N ALA A 95 -3.01 -14.20 2.55
CA ALA A 95 -3.24 -15.25 1.58
C ALA A 95 -4.29 -16.24 2.10
N ILE A 96 -5.22 -16.67 1.24
CA ILE A 96 -6.23 -17.69 1.55
C ILE A 96 -6.26 -18.73 0.43
N LYS A 97 -7.00 -19.84 0.62
CA LYS A 97 -7.24 -20.84 -0.43
C LYS A 97 -7.76 -20.14 -1.69
N ASN A 98 -7.18 -20.46 -2.85
CA ASN A 98 -7.46 -19.86 -4.16
C ASN A 98 -7.10 -18.37 -4.33
N HIS A 99 -6.54 -17.71 -3.31
CA HIS A 99 -6.02 -16.34 -3.38
C HIS A 99 -4.65 -16.24 -2.69
N ILE A 100 -3.66 -16.93 -3.26
CA ILE A 100 -2.33 -17.14 -2.64
C ILE A 100 -1.51 -15.86 -2.47
N PHE A 101 -1.83 -14.81 -3.23
CA PHE A 101 -1.16 -13.50 -3.11
C PHE A 101 -1.82 -12.58 -2.08
N GLY A 102 -2.97 -12.96 -1.51
CA GLY A 102 -3.78 -12.08 -0.64
C GLY A 102 -4.50 -11.00 -1.44
N HIS A 103 -4.95 -9.94 -0.75
CA HIS A 103 -5.58 -8.78 -1.38
C HIS A 103 -5.20 -7.49 -0.67
N ILE A 104 -5.16 -6.38 -1.41
CA ILE A 104 -4.84 -5.05 -0.88
C ILE A 104 -5.71 -3.99 -1.57
N ALA A 105 -6.19 -3.01 -0.80
CA ALA A 105 -6.98 -1.90 -1.32
C ALA A 105 -6.73 -0.62 -0.51
N ILE A 106 -7.09 0.53 -1.09
CA ILE A 106 -7.02 1.86 -0.48
C ILE A 106 -8.44 2.41 -0.30
N TRP A 107 -8.72 3.04 0.84
CA TRP A 107 -9.98 3.76 1.05
C TRP A 107 -9.96 5.09 0.30
N ASN A 108 -10.93 5.32 -0.58
CA ASN A 108 -11.02 6.56 -1.35
C ASN A 108 -11.89 7.65 -0.70
N GLY A 109 -12.43 7.40 0.49
CA GLY A 109 -13.35 8.30 1.20
C GLY A 109 -14.81 7.83 1.17
N GLU A 110 -15.13 6.88 0.28
CA GLU A 110 -16.48 6.34 0.10
C GLU A 110 -16.48 4.80 0.05
N GLN A 111 -15.47 4.22 -0.59
CA GLN A 111 -15.35 2.78 -0.79
C GLN A 111 -13.87 2.35 -0.88
N TRP A 112 -13.64 1.04 -0.74
CA TRP A 112 -12.32 0.44 -0.93
C TRP A 112 -12.03 0.26 -2.42
N VAL A 113 -10.83 0.65 -2.85
CA VAL A 113 -10.39 0.59 -4.26
C VAL A 113 -9.06 -0.13 -4.36
N SER A 114 -8.98 -1.10 -5.26
CA SER A 114 -7.77 -1.87 -5.56
C SER A 114 -7.41 -1.73 -7.04
N ASP A 115 -7.41 -2.81 -7.81
CA ASP A 115 -7.45 -2.76 -9.28
C ASP A 115 -8.85 -2.43 -9.81
N PHE A 116 -9.86 -2.39 -8.93
CA PHE A 116 -11.24 -2.00 -9.22
C PHE A 116 -11.89 -1.34 -8.00
N LYS A 117 -13.02 -0.65 -8.20
CA LYS A 117 -13.85 -0.10 -7.12
C LYS A 117 -14.69 -1.21 -6.49
N GLN A 118 -14.49 -1.47 -5.19
CA GLN A 118 -15.13 -2.61 -4.52
C GLN A 118 -16.49 -2.23 -3.95
N LYS A 119 -17.49 -3.10 -4.16
CA LYS A 119 -18.83 -2.96 -3.58
C LYS A 119 -18.87 -3.17 -2.07
N SER A 120 -17.82 -3.75 -1.49
CA SER A 120 -17.70 -3.98 -0.06
C SER A 120 -16.23 -3.97 0.37
N MET A 121 -15.99 -4.00 1.68
CA MET A 121 -14.66 -4.18 2.25
C MET A 121 -13.99 -5.48 1.80
N PHE A 122 -14.77 -6.55 1.66
CA PHE A 122 -14.26 -7.85 1.25
C PHE A 122 -14.28 -7.94 -0.29
N PRO A 123 -13.14 -8.22 -0.93
CA PRO A 123 -13.03 -8.25 -2.39
C PRO A 123 -13.66 -9.51 -3.01
N ALA A 124 -13.79 -10.58 -2.22
CA ALA A 124 -14.40 -11.84 -2.60
C ALA A 124 -14.94 -12.55 -1.35
N SER A 125 -15.90 -13.47 -1.55
CA SER A 125 -16.57 -14.22 -0.46
C SER A 125 -15.59 -15.00 0.43
N GLY A 126 -14.49 -15.51 -0.15
CA GLY A 126 -13.44 -16.23 0.59
C GLY A 126 -12.78 -15.41 1.69
N TYR A 127 -12.82 -14.08 1.62
CA TYR A 127 -12.23 -13.19 2.62
C TYR A 127 -13.15 -12.86 3.80
N ARG A 128 -14.43 -13.27 3.78
CA ARG A 128 -15.43 -12.87 4.78
C ARG A 128 -15.02 -13.17 6.23
N PHE A 129 -14.22 -14.22 6.44
CA PHE A 129 -13.72 -14.63 7.76
C PHE A 129 -12.20 -14.46 7.90
N ALA A 130 -11.54 -13.85 6.91
CA ALA A 130 -10.11 -13.60 6.95
C ALA A 130 -9.80 -12.39 7.85
N LYS A 131 -8.81 -12.55 8.75
CA LYS A 131 -8.31 -11.43 9.55
C LYS A 131 -7.47 -10.50 8.69
N TYR A 132 -7.95 -9.29 8.45
CA TYR A 132 -7.24 -8.24 7.74
C TYR A 132 -6.51 -7.29 8.70
N LYS A 133 -5.67 -6.42 8.15
CA LYS A 133 -5.09 -5.27 8.86
C LYS A 133 -5.34 -4.00 8.06
N ILE A 134 -5.61 -2.89 8.74
CA ILE A 134 -5.70 -1.57 8.14
C ILE A 134 -4.49 -0.75 8.58
N PHE A 135 -3.92 -0.03 7.63
CA PHE A 135 -2.73 0.78 7.79
C PHE A 135 -3.05 2.23 7.48
N ARG A 136 -2.65 3.14 8.38
CA ARG A 136 -2.78 4.58 8.20
C ARG A 136 -1.41 5.23 8.25
N TYR A 137 -1.18 6.16 7.35
CA TYR A 137 -0.04 7.07 7.43
C TYR A 137 -0.47 8.34 8.16
N GLU A 138 0.13 8.57 9.32
CA GLU A 138 -0.02 9.82 10.06
C GLU A 138 1.27 10.60 9.88
N LYS A 139 1.16 11.82 9.34
CA LYS A 139 2.30 12.73 9.37
C LYS A 139 2.55 13.02 10.85
N ASN A 140 3.71 12.62 11.38
CA ASN A 140 4.13 13.12 12.69
C ASN A 140 4.24 14.64 12.53
N THR A 141 3.31 15.37 13.15
CA THR A 141 3.36 16.82 13.31
C THR A 141 4.59 17.23 14.09
#